data_AF-A0A257RJ29-F1
#
_entry.id   AF-A0A257RJ29-F1
#
_cell.length_a   1.000
_cell.length_b   1.000
_cell.length_c   1.000
_cell.angle_alpha   90.00
_cell.angle_beta   90.00
_cell.angle_gamma   90.00
#
_symmetry.space_group_name_H-M   'P 1'
#
loop_
_entity.id
_entity.type
_entity.pdbx_description
1 polymer ?
#
loop_
_entity_poly.entity_id
_entity_poly.type
_entity_poly.pdbx_seq_one_letter_code
_entity_poly.pdbx_strand_id
1 'polypeptide(L)'
;MLQQTPAARVAGPWRAFLDLYPTPAALAAAPLSEVLTAWRGLGYHRRARDLQRAAVALVERHDGRVPESVEALRALAGVGEYTARAVAAFAFGARVAVVDTNVARVLARAVAGRPLAAREAREEAAALLGRRDPRRFNQAMIDLGAVFCAARPRCASCPLARVCAWRAAGGEDPAPASAHVTRRQAPFAGSDRQWRGRAIERLRHGPATAAEMHRHLAGLEPARRRRVLEGLVADGLVTKAREGFALAGAPRVAR
;
A
#
# COMPACT_ATOMS: atom_id res chain seq x y z
N MET A 1 -5.04 2.42 0.75
CA MET A 1 -5.56 1.26 -0.05
C MET A 1 -4.87 1.07 -1.41
N LEU A 2 -4.48 2.13 -2.12
CA LEU A 2 -3.88 2.03 -3.47
C LEU A 2 -2.49 1.37 -3.54
N GLN A 3 -1.77 1.25 -2.42
CA GLN A 3 -0.49 0.56 -2.38
C GLN A 3 -0.66 -0.92 -2.78
N GLN A 4 -0.12 -1.35 -3.92
CA GLN A 4 -0.24 -2.74 -4.41
C GLN A 4 -1.67 -3.21 -4.75
N THR A 5 -2.62 -2.28 -4.87
CA THR A 5 -3.99 -2.57 -5.32
C THR A 5 -4.43 -1.50 -6.34
N PRO A 6 -4.74 -1.87 -7.60
CA PRO A 6 -5.19 -0.93 -8.62
C PRO A 6 -6.43 -0.13 -8.21
N ALA A 7 -6.51 1.13 -8.66
CA ALA A 7 -7.59 2.06 -8.31
C ALA A 7 -8.99 1.51 -8.58
N ALA A 8 -9.20 0.84 -9.73
CA ALA A 8 -10.49 0.23 -10.08
C ALA A 8 -10.96 -0.82 -9.04
N ARG A 9 -10.03 -1.55 -8.40
CA ARG A 9 -10.36 -2.50 -7.33
C ARG A 9 -10.55 -1.85 -5.96
N VAL A 10 -10.04 -0.63 -5.78
CA VAL A 10 -10.09 0.11 -4.52
C VAL A 10 -11.36 0.96 -4.41
N ALA A 11 -11.87 1.53 -5.50
CA ALA A 11 -12.92 2.54 -5.48
C ALA A 11 -14.16 2.16 -4.66
N GLY A 12 -14.72 0.97 -4.89
CA GLY A 12 -15.88 0.47 -4.13
C GLY A 12 -15.57 0.20 -2.65
N PRO A 13 -14.60 -0.68 -2.33
CA PRO A 13 -14.23 -0.97 -0.95
C PRO A 13 -13.79 0.27 -0.15
N TRP A 14 -13.17 1.26 -0.78
CA TRP A 14 -12.78 2.50 -0.13
C TRP A 14 -13.98 3.31 0.38
N ARG A 15 -15.03 3.45 -0.43
CA ARG A 15 -16.25 4.17 -0.01
C ARG A 15 -16.92 3.45 1.15
N ALA A 16 -17.18 2.15 1.01
CA ALA A 16 -17.78 1.34 2.08
C ALA A 16 -16.96 1.37 3.38
N PHE A 17 -15.63 1.41 3.29
CA PHE A 17 -14.77 1.52 4.47
C PHE A 17 -14.89 2.88 5.16
N LEU A 18 -15.03 3.98 4.41
CA LEU A 18 -15.25 5.31 4.98
C LEU A 18 -16.64 5.47 5.56
N ASP A 19 -17.66 4.81 5.00
CA ASP A 19 -19.02 4.81 5.56
C ASP A 19 -19.05 4.11 6.93
N LEU A 20 -18.31 3.00 7.07
CA LEU A 20 -18.17 2.29 8.34
C LEU A 20 -17.30 3.03 9.35
N TYR A 21 -16.21 3.65 8.89
CA TYR A 21 -15.21 4.28 9.74
C TYR A 21 -14.91 5.71 9.28
N PRO A 22 -15.83 6.66 9.51
CA PRO A 22 -15.69 8.03 8.99
C PRO A 22 -14.60 8.84 9.69
N THR A 23 -14.17 8.43 10.88
CA THR A 23 -13.15 9.12 11.68
C THR A 23 -12.07 8.16 12.18
N PRO A 24 -10.87 8.66 12.52
CA PRO A 24 -9.85 7.85 13.18
C PRO A 24 -10.37 7.19 14.47
N ALA A 25 -11.19 7.91 15.26
CA ALA A 25 -11.79 7.37 16.47
C ALA A 25 -12.71 6.16 16.20
N ALA A 26 -13.55 6.23 15.16
CA ALA A 26 -14.41 5.11 14.76
C ALA A 26 -13.58 3.87 14.37
N LEU A 27 -12.50 4.06 13.61
CA LEU A 27 -11.61 2.96 13.22
C LEU A 27 -10.82 2.38 14.41
N ALA A 28 -10.35 3.26 15.32
CA ALA A 28 -9.58 2.87 16.49
C ALA A 28 -10.39 2.01 17.47
N ALA A 29 -11.67 2.32 17.66
CA ALA A 29 -12.57 1.61 18.57
C ALA A 29 -13.05 0.25 18.01
N ALA A 30 -12.97 0.04 16.69
CA ALA A 30 -13.50 -1.16 16.06
C ALA A 30 -12.70 -2.42 16.42
N PRO A 31 -13.33 -3.59 16.56
CA PRO A 31 -12.61 -4.86 16.64
C PRO A 31 -11.78 -5.10 15.37
N LEU A 32 -10.52 -5.54 15.50
CA LEU A 32 -9.66 -5.80 14.34
C LEU A 32 -10.28 -6.83 13.38
N SER A 33 -11.09 -7.77 13.87
CA SER A 33 -11.82 -8.74 13.04
C SER A 33 -12.80 -8.06 12.09
N GLU A 34 -13.48 -7.01 12.54
CA GLU A 34 -14.41 -6.23 11.72
C GLU A 34 -13.66 -5.38 10.69
N VAL A 35 -12.55 -4.76 11.08
CA VAL A 35 -11.67 -4.02 10.16
C VAL A 35 -11.11 -4.95 9.08
N LEU A 36 -10.66 -6.15 9.45
CA LEU A 36 -10.18 -7.17 8.52
C LEU A 36 -11.29 -7.68 7.60
N THR A 37 -12.54 -7.67 8.05
CA THR A 37 -13.72 -8.04 7.28
C THR A 37 -14.07 -6.96 6.26
N ALA A 38 -14.11 -5.69 6.69
CA ALA A 38 -14.30 -4.52 5.82
C ALA A 38 -13.18 -4.41 4.76
N TRP A 39 -11.97 -4.93 5.03
CA TRP A 39 -10.86 -4.98 4.09
C TRP A 39 -10.94 -6.12 3.03
N ARG A 40 -12.11 -6.73 2.84
CA ARG A 40 -12.33 -7.81 1.86
C ARG A 40 -11.93 -7.42 0.44
N GLY A 41 -11.33 -8.36 -0.28
CA GLY A 41 -10.95 -8.21 -1.69
C GLY A 41 -9.67 -7.38 -1.95
N LEU A 42 -9.18 -6.60 -0.98
CA LEU A 42 -8.01 -5.74 -1.16
C LEU A 42 -6.66 -6.46 -0.95
N GLY A 43 -6.68 -7.58 -0.21
CA GLY A 43 -5.47 -8.33 0.16
C GLY A 43 -4.50 -7.53 1.03
N TYR A 44 -3.32 -8.11 1.31
CA TYR A 44 -2.28 -7.49 2.14
C TYR A 44 -2.82 -6.97 3.47
N HIS A 45 -3.49 -7.85 4.21
CA HIS A 45 -4.26 -7.54 5.42
C HIS A 45 -3.46 -6.86 6.53
N ARG A 46 -2.13 -6.99 6.54
CA ARG A 46 -1.25 -6.22 7.44
C ARG A 46 -1.49 -4.71 7.31
N ARG A 47 -1.80 -4.20 6.10
CA ARG A 47 -2.15 -2.79 5.88
C ARG A 47 -3.42 -2.37 6.62
N ALA A 48 -4.40 -3.26 6.76
CA ALA A 48 -5.64 -2.95 7.49
C ALA A 48 -5.35 -2.82 8.99
N ARG A 49 -4.61 -3.79 9.55
CA ARG A 49 -4.14 -3.76 10.93
C ARG A 49 -3.30 -2.52 11.22
N ASP A 50 -2.34 -2.20 10.34
CA ASP A 50 -1.46 -1.05 10.53
C ASP A 50 -2.21 0.28 10.39
N LEU A 51 -3.20 0.37 9.49
CA LEU A 51 -4.09 1.52 9.40
C LEU A 51 -4.90 1.71 10.69
N GLN A 52 -5.42 0.64 11.28
CA GLN A 52 -6.10 0.71 12.57
C GLN A 52 -5.15 1.14 13.69
N ARG A 53 -3.93 0.58 13.75
CA ARG A 53 -2.91 1.00 14.73
C ARG A 53 -2.53 2.47 14.56
N ALA A 54 -2.47 2.96 13.32
CA ALA A 54 -2.29 4.38 13.04
C ALA A 54 -3.48 5.19 13.57
N ALA A 55 -4.72 4.73 13.37
CA ALA A 55 -5.90 5.41 13.91
C ALA A 55 -5.91 5.47 15.45
N VAL A 56 -5.54 4.39 16.13
CA VAL A 56 -5.34 4.37 17.60
C VAL A 56 -4.31 5.42 18.02
N ALA A 57 -3.15 5.44 17.34
CA ALA A 57 -2.12 6.44 17.59
C ALA A 57 -2.59 7.89 17.38
N LEU A 58 -3.44 8.14 16.39
CA LEU A 58 -4.01 9.47 16.15
C LEU A 58 -4.91 9.91 17.30
N VAL A 59 -5.73 9.01 17.84
CA VAL A 59 -6.59 9.30 19.01
C VAL A 59 -5.74 9.56 20.26
N GLU A 60 -4.77 8.69 20.53
CA GLU A 60 -3.98 8.75 21.78
C GLU A 60 -2.97 9.91 21.81
N ARG A 61 -2.42 10.31 20.66
CA ARG A 61 -1.26 11.23 20.61
C ARG A 61 -1.48 12.48 19.76
N HIS A 62 -2.59 12.57 19.04
CA HIS A 62 -2.85 13.65 18.10
C HIS A 62 -4.31 14.15 18.14
N ASP A 63 -5.02 13.93 19.26
CA ASP A 63 -6.41 14.38 19.46
C ASP A 63 -7.38 13.95 18.34
N GLY A 64 -7.13 12.76 17.76
CA GLY A 64 -7.91 12.22 16.65
C GLY A 64 -7.65 12.91 15.30
N ARG A 65 -6.68 13.82 15.19
CA ARG A 65 -6.33 14.57 13.97
C ARG A 65 -5.11 13.98 13.29
N VAL A 66 -5.15 13.87 11.97
CA VAL A 66 -3.98 13.46 11.17
C VAL A 66 -2.94 14.59 11.20
N PRO A 67 -1.68 14.34 11.58
CA PRO A 67 -0.65 15.37 11.59
C PRO A 67 -0.22 15.76 10.17
N GLU A 68 0.26 16.99 10.00
CA GLU A 68 0.56 17.56 8.67
C GLU A 68 2.01 17.36 8.22
N SER A 69 2.94 17.20 9.18
CA SER A 69 4.37 17.05 8.90
C SER A 69 4.71 15.64 8.44
N VAL A 70 5.69 15.54 7.53
CA VAL A 70 6.15 14.24 7.00
C VAL A 70 6.73 13.39 8.12
N GLU A 71 7.44 14.02 9.05
CA GLU A 71 8.11 13.41 10.19
C GLU A 71 7.09 12.75 11.12
N ALA A 72 6.03 13.47 11.52
CA ALA A 72 4.98 12.92 12.38
C ALA A 72 4.17 11.83 11.67
N LEU A 73 3.86 12.02 10.37
CA LEU A 73 3.19 10.99 9.58
C LEU A 73 4.00 9.69 9.51
N ARG A 74 5.33 9.77 9.34
CA ARG A 74 6.22 8.59 9.30
C ARG A 74 6.30 7.83 10.63
N ALA A 75 5.93 8.45 11.74
CA ALA A 75 5.87 7.78 13.04
C ALA A 75 4.62 6.88 13.17
N LEU A 76 3.64 6.99 12.28
CA LEU A 76 2.43 6.17 12.29
C LEU A 76 2.68 4.77 11.69
N ALA A 77 2.01 3.77 12.26
CA ALA A 77 2.14 2.38 11.80
C ALA A 77 1.75 2.24 10.31
N GLY A 78 2.60 1.56 9.54
CA GLY A 78 2.36 1.33 8.10
C GLY A 78 2.55 2.55 7.20
N VAL A 79 2.96 3.70 7.73
CA VAL A 79 3.22 4.92 6.96
C VAL A 79 4.72 5.06 6.66
N GLY A 80 5.11 4.65 5.45
CA GLY A 80 6.46 4.89 4.93
C GLY A 80 6.65 6.28 4.33
N GLU A 81 7.88 6.60 3.92
CA GLU A 81 8.27 7.88 3.29
C GLU A 81 7.30 8.34 2.19
N TYR A 82 6.96 7.44 1.26
CA TYR A 82 6.02 7.75 0.17
C TYR A 82 4.64 8.16 0.71
N THR A 83 4.06 7.36 1.60
CA THR A 83 2.71 7.60 2.13
C THR A 83 2.68 8.88 2.96
N ALA A 84 3.70 9.14 3.78
CA ALA A 84 3.80 10.37 4.56
C ALA A 84 3.84 11.61 3.66
N ARG A 85 4.71 11.62 2.65
CA ARG A 85 4.78 12.72 1.67
C ARG A 85 3.49 12.88 0.88
N ALA A 86 2.86 11.78 0.48
CA ALA A 86 1.59 11.81 -0.24
C ALA A 86 0.47 12.42 0.62
N VAL A 87 0.34 12.03 1.89
CA VAL A 87 -0.65 12.61 2.80
C VAL A 87 -0.34 14.09 3.05
N ALA A 88 0.91 14.45 3.38
CA ALA A 88 1.32 15.83 3.60
C ALA A 88 1.00 16.72 2.38
N ALA A 89 1.36 16.27 1.17
CA ALA A 89 1.09 17.02 -0.05
C ALA A 89 -0.41 17.07 -0.37
N PHE A 90 -1.09 15.93 -0.46
CA PHE A 90 -2.46 15.85 -0.98
C PHE A 90 -3.56 16.16 0.02
N ALA A 91 -3.34 16.05 1.32
CA ALA A 91 -4.34 16.42 2.33
C ALA A 91 -4.06 17.83 2.86
N PHE A 92 -2.80 18.18 3.11
CA PHE A 92 -2.41 19.43 3.78
C PHE A 92 -1.72 20.46 2.87
N GLY A 93 -1.36 20.10 1.64
CA GLY A 93 -0.76 21.06 0.71
C GLY A 93 0.70 21.36 1.02
N ALA A 94 1.34 20.51 1.84
CA ALA A 94 2.76 20.64 2.12
C ALA A 94 3.57 20.62 0.82
N ARG A 95 4.59 21.48 0.76
CA ARG A 95 5.47 21.62 -0.41
C ARG A 95 6.53 20.50 -0.42
N VAL A 96 6.07 19.27 -0.61
CA VAL A 96 6.93 18.08 -0.70
C VAL A 96 6.61 17.31 -1.97
N ALA A 97 7.67 16.87 -2.67
CA ALA A 97 7.53 16.03 -3.84
C ALA A 97 7.17 14.59 -3.46
N VAL A 98 6.26 13.97 -4.21
CA VAL A 98 5.82 12.60 -4.04
C VAL A 98 6.41 11.76 -5.16
N VAL A 99 7.26 10.78 -4.80
CA VAL A 99 7.95 9.94 -5.78
C VAL A 99 7.56 8.48 -5.56
N ASP A 100 6.71 7.95 -6.44
CA ASP A 100 6.50 6.51 -6.61
C ASP A 100 7.31 5.96 -7.79
N THR A 101 7.12 4.69 -8.13
CA THR A 101 7.74 4.07 -9.30
C THR A 101 7.34 4.74 -10.63
N ASN A 102 6.16 5.38 -10.71
CA ASN A 102 5.72 6.09 -11.91
C ASN A 102 6.49 7.40 -12.08
N VAL A 103 6.55 8.20 -11.02
CA VAL A 103 7.29 9.46 -10.99
C VAL A 103 8.78 9.22 -11.18
N ALA A 104 9.37 8.23 -10.49
CA ALA A 104 10.78 7.88 -10.66
C ALA A 104 11.14 7.56 -12.12
N ARG A 105 10.28 6.83 -12.83
CA ARG A 105 10.45 6.51 -14.25
C ARG A 105 10.36 7.73 -15.16
N VAL A 106 9.43 8.66 -14.87
CA VAL A 106 9.34 9.94 -15.58
C VAL A 106 10.62 10.73 -15.38
N LEU A 107 11.12 10.85 -14.16
CA LEU A 107 12.34 11.61 -13.86
C LEU A 107 13.57 11.00 -14.54
N ALA A 108 13.76 9.69 -14.43
CA ALA A 108 14.89 9.00 -15.05
C ALA A 108 14.92 9.17 -16.57
N ARG A 109 13.76 9.06 -17.24
CA ARG A 109 13.68 9.18 -18.71
C ARG A 109 13.65 10.64 -19.17
N ALA A 110 12.68 11.41 -18.72
CA ALA A 110 12.36 12.71 -19.29
C ALA A 110 13.26 13.85 -18.77
N VAL A 111 13.74 13.74 -17.53
CA VAL A 111 14.49 14.82 -16.87
C VAL A 111 15.98 14.50 -16.88
N ALA A 112 16.38 13.39 -16.25
CA ALA A 112 17.79 13.07 -16.05
C ALA A 112 18.44 12.37 -17.26
N GLY A 113 17.66 11.61 -18.05
CA GLY A 113 18.20 10.78 -19.14
C GLY A 113 19.10 9.63 -18.66
N ARG A 114 19.11 9.32 -17.36
CA ARG A 114 19.95 8.30 -16.72
C ARG A 114 19.23 7.67 -15.52
N PRO A 115 19.69 6.51 -15.03
CA PRO A 115 19.17 5.94 -13.79
C PRO A 115 19.39 6.89 -12.61
N LEU A 116 18.37 7.02 -11.76
CA LEU A 116 18.40 7.78 -10.52
C LEU A 116 18.24 6.85 -9.31
N ALA A 117 19.04 7.04 -8.27
CA ALA A 117 18.78 6.48 -6.95
C ALA A 117 17.58 7.17 -6.27
N ALA A 118 17.01 6.56 -5.23
CA ALA A 118 15.80 7.08 -4.58
C ALA A 118 15.98 8.45 -3.90
N ARG A 119 17.21 8.82 -3.52
CA ARG A 119 17.52 10.16 -3.02
C ARG A 119 17.54 11.17 -4.18
N GLU A 120 18.29 10.88 -5.24
CA GLU A 120 18.39 11.75 -6.42
C GLU A 120 17.02 12.00 -7.05
N ALA A 121 16.20 10.96 -7.22
CA ALA A 121 14.85 11.13 -7.76
C ALA A 121 13.97 12.08 -6.91
N ARG A 122 14.15 12.09 -5.58
CA ARG A 122 13.43 13.03 -4.71
C ARG A 122 13.96 14.45 -4.85
N GLU A 123 15.27 14.62 -5.00
CA GLU A 123 15.91 15.92 -5.21
C GLU A 123 15.49 16.54 -6.55
N GLU A 124 15.52 15.75 -7.62
CA GLU A 124 15.01 16.14 -8.95
C GLU A 124 13.54 16.54 -8.90
N ALA A 125 12.69 15.73 -8.26
CA ALA A 125 11.28 16.05 -8.11
C ALA A 125 11.04 17.32 -7.29
N ALA A 126 11.85 17.56 -6.25
CA ALA A 126 11.76 18.74 -5.42
C ALA A 126 12.24 20.01 -6.16
N ALA A 127 13.24 19.90 -7.02
CA ALA A 127 13.70 21.00 -7.87
C ALA A 127 12.63 21.42 -8.88
N LEU A 128 11.89 20.46 -9.44
CA LEU A 128 10.76 20.70 -10.35
C LEU A 128 9.49 21.18 -9.65
N LEU A 129 9.37 20.94 -8.33
CA LEU A 129 8.22 21.35 -7.54
C LEU A 129 8.18 22.88 -7.42
N GLY A 130 7.41 23.49 -8.32
CA GLY A 130 7.20 24.93 -8.37
C GLY A 130 6.63 25.53 -7.08
N ARG A 131 6.56 26.87 -7.03
CA ARG A 131 5.99 27.60 -5.89
C ARG A 131 4.46 27.53 -5.81
N ARG A 132 3.79 27.14 -6.91
CA ARG A 132 2.33 27.12 -7.03
C ARG A 132 1.82 25.69 -7.16
N ASP A 133 0.82 25.36 -6.34
CA ASP A 133 0.02 24.12 -6.36
C ASP A 133 0.81 22.78 -6.37
N PRO A 134 1.40 22.39 -5.22
CA PRO A 134 2.13 21.14 -5.09
C PRO A 134 1.24 19.90 -5.30
N ARG A 135 -0.08 20.01 -5.07
CA ARG A 135 -1.03 18.90 -5.27
C ARG A 135 -1.16 18.59 -6.75
N ARG A 136 -1.41 19.61 -7.57
CA ARG A 136 -1.53 19.44 -9.02
C ARG A 136 -0.25 18.94 -9.66
N PHE A 137 0.92 19.45 -9.22
CA PHE A 137 2.20 18.95 -9.71
C PHE A 137 2.38 17.44 -9.42
N ASN A 138 2.19 17.03 -8.17
CA ASN A 138 2.38 15.63 -7.77
C ASN A 138 1.38 14.71 -8.51
N GLN A 139 0.12 15.11 -8.64
CA GLN A 139 -0.87 14.34 -9.39
C GLN A 139 -0.52 14.24 -10.88
N ALA A 140 -0.10 15.35 -11.50
CA ALA A 140 0.29 15.37 -12.90
C ALA A 140 1.49 14.45 -13.19
N MET A 141 2.48 14.41 -12.29
CA MET A 141 3.64 13.51 -12.43
C MET A 141 3.25 12.03 -12.31
N ILE A 142 2.34 11.70 -11.39
CA ILE A 142 1.79 10.34 -11.24
C ILE A 142 1.01 9.94 -12.50
N ASP A 143 0.12 10.79 -12.98
CA ASP A 143 -0.71 10.53 -14.17
C ASP A 143 0.15 10.43 -15.43
N LEU A 144 1.16 11.27 -15.57
CA LEU A 144 2.12 11.20 -16.67
C LEU A 144 2.82 9.83 -16.70
N GLY A 145 3.30 9.36 -15.55
CA GLY A 145 3.95 8.06 -15.43
C GLY A 145 2.98 6.89 -15.64
N ALA A 146 1.73 7.01 -15.21
CA ALA A 146 0.73 5.95 -15.34
C ALA A 146 0.17 5.83 -16.76
N VAL A 147 -0.11 6.95 -17.43
CA VAL A 147 -0.83 7.00 -18.72
C VAL A 147 0.11 6.99 -19.92
N PHE A 148 1.19 7.75 -19.87
CA PHE A 148 2.09 7.96 -21.03
C PHE A 148 3.43 7.26 -20.84
N CYS A 149 4.12 7.58 -19.75
CA CYS A 149 5.46 7.07 -19.49
C CYS A 149 5.38 5.77 -18.68
N ALA A 150 4.56 4.80 -19.09
CA ALA A 150 4.46 3.48 -18.46
C ALA A 150 5.73 2.62 -18.71
N ALA A 151 5.79 1.38 -18.21
CA ALA A 151 6.92 0.48 -18.46
C ALA A 151 7.21 0.34 -19.97
N ARG A 152 6.16 0.13 -20.77
CA ARG A 152 6.17 0.35 -22.22
C ARG A 152 5.57 1.74 -22.51
N PRO A 153 6.40 2.77 -22.81
CA PRO A 153 5.91 4.13 -22.90
C PRO A 153 5.20 4.40 -24.22
N ARG A 154 4.22 5.31 -24.19
CA ARG A 154 3.48 5.84 -25.34
C ARG A 154 4.12 7.16 -25.79
N CYS A 155 5.38 7.10 -26.23
CA CYS A 155 6.19 8.31 -26.50
C CYS A 155 5.59 9.22 -27.59
N ALA A 156 4.85 8.67 -28.55
CA ALA A 156 4.23 9.45 -29.62
C ALA A 156 3.17 10.45 -29.12
N SER A 157 2.45 10.12 -28.04
CA SER A 157 1.43 10.97 -27.43
C SER A 157 1.84 11.58 -26.09
N CYS A 158 3.09 11.36 -25.65
CA CYS A 158 3.58 11.88 -24.38
C CYS A 158 3.76 13.40 -24.47
N PRO A 159 3.20 14.20 -23.54
CA PRO A 159 3.33 15.66 -23.56
C PRO A 159 4.78 16.13 -23.38
N LEU A 160 5.65 15.31 -22.78
CA LEU A 160 7.07 15.62 -22.62
C LEU A 160 7.94 15.15 -23.80
N ALA A 161 7.36 14.58 -24.86
CA ALA A 161 8.11 13.90 -25.90
C ALA A 161 9.18 14.78 -26.58
N ARG A 162 8.94 16.09 -26.71
CA ARG A 162 9.86 17.05 -27.35
C ARG A 162 11.02 17.47 -26.46
N VAL A 163 10.88 17.35 -25.14
CA VAL A 163 11.86 17.81 -24.14
C VAL A 163 12.44 16.66 -23.31
N CYS A 164 12.08 15.41 -23.64
CA CYS A 164 12.50 14.23 -22.91
C CYS A 164 13.98 13.93 -23.18
N ALA A 165 14.81 14.02 -22.13
CA ALA A 165 16.26 13.80 -22.21
C ALA A 165 16.63 12.45 -22.84
N TRP A 166 16.04 11.34 -22.38
CA TRP A 166 16.29 10.01 -22.94
C TRP A 166 15.86 9.90 -24.40
N ARG A 167 14.74 10.53 -24.79
CA ARG A 167 14.26 10.46 -26.17
C ARG A 167 15.11 11.29 -27.13
N ALA A 168 15.73 12.37 -26.64
CA ALA A 168 16.68 13.18 -27.40
C ALA A 168 18.03 12.48 -27.56
N ALA A 169 18.54 11.85 -26.48
CA ALA A 169 19.82 11.14 -26.49
C ALA A 169 19.76 9.77 -27.19
N GLY A 170 18.62 9.08 -27.14
CA GLY A 170 18.49 7.69 -27.55
C GLY A 170 19.17 6.72 -26.57
N GLY A 171 19.34 5.47 -27.00
CA GLY A 171 20.05 4.44 -26.23
C GLY A 171 19.17 3.64 -25.25
N GLU A 172 19.84 2.99 -24.29
CA GLU A 172 19.20 2.09 -23.32
C GLU A 172 18.23 2.86 -22.41
N ASP A 173 17.08 2.25 -22.10
CA ASP A 173 16.08 2.85 -21.21
C ASP A 173 16.62 2.91 -19.77
N PRO A 174 16.73 4.09 -19.14
CA PRO A 174 17.27 4.22 -17.79
C PRO A 174 16.30 3.75 -16.69
N ALA A 175 15.01 3.63 -17.01
CA ALA A 175 13.98 3.35 -16.00
C ALA A 175 14.10 2.01 -15.27
N PRO A 176 14.45 0.88 -15.92
CA PRO A 176 14.57 -0.42 -15.25
C PRO A 176 15.66 -0.48 -14.17
N ALA A 177 16.65 0.42 -14.22
CA ALA A 177 17.73 0.51 -13.24
C ALA A 177 17.53 1.64 -12.20
N SER A 178 16.40 2.34 -12.24
CA SER A 178 16.16 3.53 -11.41
C SER A 178 15.43 3.21 -10.08
N ALA A 179 15.19 4.27 -9.29
CA ALA A 179 14.57 4.24 -7.99
C ALA A 179 13.22 3.52 -7.99
N HIS A 180 12.92 2.85 -6.88
CA HIS A 180 11.65 2.20 -6.63
C HIS A 180 11.25 1.13 -7.67
N VAL A 181 12.20 0.66 -8.50
CA VAL A 181 12.00 -0.54 -9.31
C VAL A 181 11.99 -1.74 -8.38
N THR A 182 10.82 -2.33 -8.20
CA THR A 182 10.67 -3.57 -7.45
C THR A 182 10.85 -4.76 -8.38
N ARG A 183 11.47 -5.83 -7.88
CA ARG A 183 11.53 -7.12 -8.58
C ARG A 183 10.13 -7.57 -8.99
N ARG A 184 10.04 -8.25 -10.14
CA ARG A 184 8.77 -8.83 -10.62
C ARG A 184 8.20 -9.73 -9.52
N GLN A 185 7.01 -9.39 -9.04
CA GLN A 185 6.35 -10.18 -8.03
C GLN A 185 5.96 -11.54 -8.64
N ALA A 186 6.17 -12.63 -7.89
CA ALA A 186 5.73 -13.96 -8.32
C ALA A 186 4.23 -13.97 -8.64
N PRO A 187 3.73 -14.91 -9.47
CA PRO A 187 2.30 -15.07 -9.76
C PRO A 187 1.44 -15.20 -8.50
N PHE A 188 0.17 -14.79 -8.57
CA PHE A 188 -0.73 -14.86 -7.41
C PHE A 188 -1.17 -16.29 -7.13
N ALA A 189 -1.49 -17.04 -8.18
CA ALA A 189 -1.80 -18.46 -8.07
C ALA A 189 -0.61 -19.21 -7.45
N GLY A 190 -0.91 -20.03 -6.43
CA GLY A 190 0.05 -20.85 -5.72
C GLY A 190 0.92 -20.11 -4.72
N SER A 191 0.78 -18.79 -4.54
CA SER A 191 1.63 -17.98 -3.65
C SER A 191 1.14 -17.96 -2.19
N ASP A 192 2.04 -17.66 -1.24
CA ASP A 192 1.67 -17.55 0.18
C ASP A 192 0.64 -16.45 0.42
N ARG A 193 0.65 -15.36 -0.36
CA ARG A 193 -0.36 -14.30 -0.29
C ARG A 193 -1.77 -14.80 -0.63
N GLN A 194 -1.90 -15.74 -1.57
CA GLN A 194 -3.20 -16.36 -1.88
C GLN A 194 -3.69 -17.19 -0.70
N TRP A 195 -2.83 -18.04 -0.16
CA TRP A 195 -3.20 -18.95 0.93
C TRP A 195 -3.46 -18.24 2.25
N ARG A 196 -2.70 -17.19 2.56
CA ARG A 196 -2.99 -16.28 3.66
C ARG A 196 -4.36 -15.61 3.50
N GLY A 197 -4.69 -15.17 2.28
CA GLY A 197 -6.01 -14.62 1.96
C GLY A 197 -7.14 -15.62 2.19
N ARG A 198 -6.96 -16.89 1.77
CA ARG A 198 -7.92 -17.98 2.02
C ARG A 198 -8.12 -18.27 3.50
N ALA A 199 -7.02 -18.34 4.26
CA ALA A 199 -7.09 -18.55 5.70
C ALA A 199 -7.88 -17.43 6.40
N ILE A 200 -7.62 -16.17 6.05
CA ILE A 200 -8.39 -15.03 6.57
C ILE A 200 -9.86 -15.12 6.14
N GLU A 201 -10.15 -15.48 4.89
CA GLU A 201 -11.54 -15.64 4.42
C GLU A 201 -12.29 -16.70 5.23
N ARG A 202 -11.68 -17.86 5.51
CA ARG A 202 -12.31 -18.88 6.37
C ARG A 202 -12.62 -18.33 7.76
N LEU A 203 -11.69 -17.59 8.36
CA LEU A 203 -11.83 -17.09 9.72
C LEU A 203 -12.81 -15.91 9.86
N ARG A 204 -13.22 -15.28 8.74
CA ARG A 204 -14.30 -14.28 8.75
C ARG A 204 -15.67 -14.87 9.08
N HIS A 205 -15.85 -16.16 8.81
CA HIS A 205 -17.07 -16.90 9.17
C HIS A 205 -17.05 -17.43 10.61
N GLY A 206 -16.13 -16.90 11.44
CA GLY A 206 -15.95 -17.30 12.82
C GLY A 206 -14.71 -18.18 13.03
N PRO A 207 -14.41 -18.47 14.31
CA PRO A 207 -13.28 -19.31 14.69
C PRO A 207 -13.33 -20.69 14.02
N ALA A 208 -12.15 -21.29 13.87
CA ALA A 208 -12.01 -22.60 13.25
C ALA A 208 -11.00 -23.45 14.02
N THR A 209 -11.32 -24.71 14.23
CA THR A 209 -10.38 -25.68 14.79
C THR A 209 -9.15 -25.84 13.90
N ALA A 210 -8.06 -26.36 14.46
CA ALA A 210 -6.87 -26.67 13.66
C ALA A 210 -7.19 -27.66 12.52
N ALA A 211 -8.06 -28.64 12.77
CA ALA A 211 -8.50 -29.61 11.77
C ALA A 211 -9.29 -28.95 10.63
N GLU A 212 -10.21 -28.03 10.93
CA GLU A 212 -10.95 -27.28 9.90
C GLU A 212 -10.03 -26.39 9.06
N MET A 213 -9.10 -25.67 9.68
CA MET A 213 -8.12 -24.87 8.96
C MET A 213 -7.24 -25.75 8.06
N HIS A 214 -6.85 -26.93 8.55
CA HIS A 214 -6.10 -27.89 7.77
C HIS A 214 -6.88 -28.41 6.55
N ARG A 215 -8.16 -28.75 6.71
CA ARG A 215 -9.03 -29.14 5.59
C ARG A 215 -9.22 -28.00 4.58
N HIS A 216 -9.46 -26.78 5.06
CA HIS A 216 -9.65 -25.62 4.19
C HIS A 216 -8.39 -25.28 3.37
N LEU A 217 -7.21 -25.55 3.93
CA LEU A 217 -5.91 -25.30 3.30
C LEU A 217 -5.27 -26.60 2.76
N ALA A 218 -6.08 -27.62 2.43
CA ALA A 218 -5.60 -28.94 2.03
C ALA A 218 -4.65 -28.93 0.83
N GLY A 219 -4.80 -27.97 -0.10
CA GLY A 219 -3.91 -27.81 -1.26
C GLY A 219 -2.51 -27.26 -0.96
N LEU A 220 -2.12 -27.14 0.32
CA LEU A 220 -0.76 -26.84 0.75
C LEU A 220 -0.14 -28.04 1.46
N GLU A 221 1.13 -28.31 1.14
CA GLU A 221 1.97 -29.22 1.92
C GLU A 221 1.99 -28.87 3.41
N PRO A 222 2.02 -29.85 4.33
CA PRO A 222 1.87 -29.63 5.77
C PRO A 222 2.81 -28.58 6.35
N ALA A 223 4.08 -28.59 5.96
CA ALA A 223 5.08 -27.62 6.42
C ALA A 223 4.76 -26.20 5.94
N ARG A 224 4.31 -26.05 4.70
CA ARG A 224 3.96 -24.74 4.12
C ARG A 224 2.67 -24.18 4.72
N ARG A 225 1.68 -25.04 4.95
CA ARG A 225 0.44 -24.70 5.65
C ARG A 225 0.72 -24.14 7.05
N ARG A 226 1.59 -24.81 7.80
CA ARG A 226 2.02 -24.37 9.13
C ARG A 226 2.64 -22.98 9.09
N ARG A 227 3.62 -22.76 8.19
CA ARG A 227 4.25 -21.45 8.00
C ARG A 227 3.26 -20.34 7.65
N VAL A 228 2.28 -20.62 6.79
CA VAL A 228 1.22 -19.66 6.44
C VAL A 228 0.41 -19.24 7.67
N LEU A 229 -0.03 -20.21 8.48
CA LEU A 229 -0.81 -19.94 9.69
C LEU A 229 0.02 -19.25 10.78
N GLU A 230 1.23 -19.72 11.05
CA GLU A 230 2.16 -19.10 12.01
C GLU A 230 2.52 -17.67 11.60
N GLY A 231 2.75 -17.44 10.31
CA GLY A 231 2.99 -16.09 9.81
C GLY A 231 1.78 -15.17 9.92
N LEU A 232 0.56 -15.68 9.96
CA LEU A 232 -0.64 -14.86 10.22
C LEU A 232 -0.75 -14.49 11.70
N VAL A 233 -0.35 -15.42 12.57
CA VAL A 233 -0.28 -15.21 14.03
C VAL A 233 0.82 -14.23 14.41
N ALA A 234 2.02 -14.40 13.86
CA ALA A 234 3.14 -13.47 14.04
C ALA A 234 2.80 -12.05 13.55
N ASP A 235 2.00 -11.97 12.48
CA ASP A 235 1.48 -10.71 11.98
C ASP A 235 0.30 -10.16 12.80
N GLY A 236 -0.11 -10.80 13.90
CA GLY A 236 -1.23 -10.35 14.73
C GLY A 236 -2.54 -10.20 13.96
N LEU A 237 -2.70 -10.91 12.84
CA LEU A 237 -3.93 -10.93 12.04
C LEU A 237 -4.87 -12.05 12.52
N VAL A 238 -4.29 -13.09 13.10
CA VAL A 238 -4.96 -14.28 13.61
C VAL A 238 -4.45 -14.54 15.02
N THR A 239 -5.34 -14.94 15.92
CA THR A 239 -4.98 -15.47 17.24
C THR A 239 -5.07 -16.99 17.22
N LYS A 240 -4.12 -17.65 17.88
CA LYS A 240 -4.12 -19.11 18.08
C LYS A 240 -4.51 -19.40 19.52
N ALA A 241 -5.56 -20.19 19.71
CA ALA A 241 -5.97 -20.75 21.00
C ALA A 241 -5.62 -22.25 21.05
N ARG A 242 -5.85 -22.90 22.20
CA ARG A 242 -5.58 -24.35 22.37
C ARG A 242 -6.28 -25.19 21.29
N GLU A 243 -7.50 -24.82 20.90
CA GLU A 243 -8.32 -25.65 20.00
C GLU A 243 -8.37 -25.17 18.55
N GLY A 244 -7.82 -23.99 18.23
CA GLY A 244 -7.95 -23.46 16.87
C GLY A 244 -7.43 -22.03 16.66
N PHE A 245 -8.00 -21.40 15.64
CA PHE A 245 -7.62 -20.09 15.14
C PHE A 245 -8.86 -19.19 15.05
N ALA A 246 -8.67 -17.89 15.27
CA ALA A 246 -9.69 -16.86 15.08
C ALA A 246 -9.04 -15.60 14.52
N LEU A 247 -9.81 -14.73 13.85
CA LEU A 247 -9.31 -13.39 13.54
C LEU A 247 -8.98 -12.65 14.83
N ALA A 248 -7.87 -11.92 14.84
CA ALA A 248 -7.54 -11.07 15.96
C ALA A 248 -8.65 -10.02 16.18
N GLY A 249 -9.05 -9.80 17.43
CA GLY A 249 -10.18 -8.93 17.78
C GLY A 249 -11.57 -9.59 17.72
N ALA A 250 -11.67 -10.84 17.24
CA ALA A 250 -12.95 -11.56 17.30
C ALA A 250 -13.34 -11.84 18.77
N PRO A 251 -14.64 -11.79 19.13
CA PRO A 251 -15.10 -12.18 20.46
C PRO A 251 -14.62 -13.59 20.77
N ARG A 252 -14.15 -13.80 22.01
CA ARG A 252 -13.76 -15.13 22.48
C ARG A 252 -15.00 -16.02 22.44
N VAL A 253 -14.88 -17.21 21.85
CA VAL A 253 -15.92 -18.24 21.97
C VAL A 253 -16.12 -18.48 23.47
N ALA A 254 -17.33 -18.23 23.97
CA ALA A 254 -17.69 -18.62 25.32
C ALA A 254 -17.42 -20.12 25.46
N ARG A 255 -16.62 -20.48 26.47
CA ARG A 255 -16.34 -21.88 26.78
C ARG A 255 -17.60 -22.57 27.29
#